data_AF-A0A524F704-F1
#
_entry.id   AF-A0A524F704-F1
#
_cell.length_a   1.000
_cell.length_b   1.000
_cell.length_c   1.000
_cell.angle_alpha   90.00
_cell.angle_beta   90.00
_cell.angle_gamma   90.00
#
_symmetry.space_group_name_H-M   'P 1'
#
loop_
_entity.id
_entity.type
_entity.pdbx_description
1 polymer ?
#
loop_
_entity_poly.entity_id
_entity_poly.type
_entity_poly.pdbx_seq_one_letter_code
_entity_poly.pdbx_strand_id
1 'polypeptide(L)' 'MGRCSYCKKVLMFLPYTCQYCGKKFCRKHRLPENHDCTGDPQPPPKP' A
#
# COMPACT_ATOMS: atom_id res chain seq x y z
N MET A 1 -16.22 -3.52 -0.80
CA MET A 1 -14.99 -4.23 -1.21
C MET A 1 -13.92 -3.23 -1.62
N GLY A 2 -12.66 -3.50 -1.28
CA GLY A 2 -11.53 -2.67 -1.71
C GLY A 2 -10.67 -3.41 -2.74
N ARG A 3 -10.11 -2.69 -3.72
CA ARG A 3 -9.21 -3.24 -4.73
C ARG A 3 -7.76 -2.87 -4.41
N CYS A 4 -6.87 -3.86 -4.35
CA CYS A 4 -5.45 -3.60 -4.15
C CYS A 4 -4.91 -2.81 -5.34
N SER A 5 -4.22 -1.70 -5.05
CA SER A 5 -3.75 -0.78 -6.10
C SER A 5 -2.62 -1.38 -6.96
N TYR A 6 -1.95 -2.43 -6.47
CA TYR A 6 -0.88 -3.12 -7.19
C TYR A 6 -1.40 -4.30 -8.00
N CYS A 7 -1.80 -5.39 -7.34
CA CYS A 7 -2.25 -6.61 -8.04
C CYS A 7 -3.71 -6.60 -8.49
N LYS A 8 -4.43 -5.49 -8.30
CA LYS A 8 -5.84 -5.32 -8.70
C LYS A 8 -6.79 -6.34 -8.08
N LYS A 9 -6.38 -7.05 -7.02
CA LYS A 9 -7.18 -8.06 -6.34
C LYS A 9 -8.24 -7.39 -5.48
N VAL A 10 -9.49 -7.77 -5.67
CA VAL A 10 -10.62 -7.29 -4.89
C VAL A 10 -10.70 -8.11 -3.60
N LEU A 11 -10.67 -7.44 -2.45
CA LEU A 11 -10.75 -8.04 -1.14
C LEU A 11 -11.86 -7.38 -0.33
N MET A 12 -12.44 -8.14 0.60
CA MET A 12 -13.44 -7.63 1.53
C MET A 12 -12.86 -6.51 2.39
N PHE A 13 -11.59 -6.65 2.78
CA PHE A 13 -10.90 -5.76 3.70
C PHE A 13 -9.48 -5.44 3.22
N LEU A 14 -9.17 -4.13 3.10
CA LEU A 14 -7.84 -3.59 2.79
C LEU A 14 -7.42 -2.60 3.89
N PRO A 15 -6.98 -3.10 5.05
CA PRO A 15 -6.60 -2.23 6.17
C PRO A 15 -5.26 -1.55 5.94
N TYR A 16 -4.43 -2.09 5.06
CA TYR A 16 -3.08 -1.59 4.83
C TYR A 16 -3.11 -0.43 3.84
N THR A 17 -2.84 0.76 4.35
CA THR A 17 -2.64 1.97 3.56
C THR A 17 -1.17 2.33 3.61
N CYS A 18 -0.53 2.44 2.46
CA CYS A 18 0.87 2.81 2.38
C CYS A 18 1.03 4.28 2.77
N GLN A 19 1.91 4.57 3.73
CA GLN A 19 2.12 5.94 4.19
C GLN A 19 2.95 6.77 3.20
N TYR A 20 3.69 6.12 2.30
CA TYR A 20 4.52 6.78 1.29
C TYR A 20 3.72 7.26 0.08
N CYS A 21 2.80 6.43 -0.43
CA CYS A 21 2.01 6.75 -1.62
C CYS A 21 0.51 6.93 -1.35
N GLY A 22 0.05 6.74 -0.11
CA GLY A 22 -1.36 6.89 0.30
C GLY A 22 -2.33 5.82 -0.21
N LYS A 23 -1.84 4.83 -0.97
CA LYS A 23 -2.69 3.82 -1.63
C LYS A 23 -3.00 2.63 -0.71
N LYS A 24 -4.14 1.96 -0.96
CA LYS A 24 -4.56 0.76 -0.23
C LYS A 24 -4.06 -0.53 -0.89
N PHE A 25 -3.56 -1.44 -0.06
CA PHE A 25 -2.94 -2.69 -0.49
C PHE A 25 -3.40 -3.90 0.32
N CYS A 26 -3.27 -5.08 -0.27
CA CYS A 26 -3.59 -6.34 0.39
C CYS A 26 -2.45 -6.78 1.31
N ARG A 27 -2.68 -7.80 2.14
CA ARG A 27 -1.65 -8.37 3.04
C ARG A 27 -0.32 -8.72 2.35
N LYS A 28 -0.37 -9.09 1.06
CA LYS A 28 0.82 -9.41 0.25
C LYS A 28 1.54 -8.17 -0.29
N HIS A 29 0.83 -7.05 -0.45
CA HIS A 29 1.34 -5.81 -1.04
C HIS A 29 1.39 -4.67 -0.03
N ARG A 30 1.32 -4.96 1.28
CA ARG A 30 1.31 -3.95 2.34
C ARG A 30 2.64 -3.21 2.49
N LEU A 31 3.75 -3.88 2.16
CA LEU A 31 5.10 -3.35 2.29
C LEU A 31 5.50 -2.62 0.99
N PRO A 32 6.30 -1.54 1.07
CA PRO A 32 6.75 -0.76 -0.08
C PRO A 32 7.49 -1.62 -1.13
N GLU A 33 8.35 -2.52 -0.65
CA GLU A 33 9.11 -3.48 -1.46
C GLU A 33 8.24 -4.44 -2.28
N ASN A 34 6.99 -4.66 -1.85
CA ASN A 34 6.10 -5.62 -2.47
C ASN A 34 5.13 -4.98 -3.47
N HIS A 35 5.10 -3.65 -3.60
CA HIS A 35 4.18 -2.97 -4.52
C HIS A 35 4.85 -1.90 -5.38
N ASP A 36 6.18 -1.99 -5.55
CA ASP A 36 7.01 -1.03 -6.26
C ASP A 36 6.59 0.40 -5.90
N CYS A 37 6.72 0.72 -4.60
CA CYS A 37 6.24 1.99 -4.09
C CYS A 37 6.96 3.16 -4.76
N THR A 38 6.27 3.86 -5.65
CA THR A 38 6.76 5.07 -6.32
C THR A 38 6.61 6.33 -5.47
N GLY A 39 6.26 6.19 -4.18
CA GLY A 39 6.40 7.31 -3.26
C GLY A 39 7.89 7.59 -3.14
N ASP A 40 8.28 8.86 -3.37
CA ASP A 40 9.64 9.32 -3.08
C ASP A 40 10.06 8.78 -1.70
N PRO A 41 11.31 8.34 -1.49
CA PRO A 41 11.81 7.88 -0.19
C PRO A 41 11.91 9.06 0.78
N GLN A 42 10.83 9.80 0.96
CA GLN A 42 10.62 10.64 2.10
C GLN A 42 10.63 9.68 3.30
N PRO A 43 11.59 9.83 4.22
CA PRO A 43 11.63 9.02 5.42
C PRO A 43 10.26 9.10 6.10
N PRO A 44 9.76 8.00 6.70
CA PRO A 44 8.44 7.98 7.30
C PRO A 44 8.28 9.20 8.21
N PRO A 45 7.14 9.92 8.17
CA PRO A 45 6.88 11.00 9.11
C PRO A 45 6.96 10.40 10.51
N LYS A 46 8.09 10.67 11.18
CA LYS A 46 8.30 10.36 12.60
C LYS A 46 7.26 11.15 13.40
N PRO A 47 6.59 10.54 14.38
CA PRO A 47 5.74 11.28 15.32
C PRO A 47 6.52 12.35 16.07
#